data_AF-A0A4R3MQQ2-F1
#
_entry.id   AF-A0A4R3MQQ2-F1
#
_cell.length_a   1.000
_cell.length_b   1.000
_cell.length_c   1.000
_cell.angle_alpha   90.00
_cell.angle_beta   90.00
_cell.angle_gamma   90.00
#
_symmetry.space_group_name_H-M   'P 1'
#
loop_
_entity.id
_entity.type
_entity.pdbx_description
1 polymer ?
#
loop_
_entity_poly.entity_id
_entity_poly.type
_entity_poly.pdbx_seq_one_letter_code
_entity_poly.pdbx_strand_id
1 'polypeptide(L)'
;MFGDNSEGFTNEIKIINYINSCRSFDLLNQNFKNFLSFLFDANLTRFSISAYKPKGQVKPDIGITINGITKFVSVKKGSGNSVHQEPLTVFESFLVAASVPPNSITYLKEFHYGDGSTNGNGGPRINATTWQANNPQKVFQMNRDFNNPYLLQALFNKFLFIGNIPDAPIVDVIYHGTINEGLWASRSEVISYLLSVNNTATNVHFSKLTYQVWNRNLNYNPNTSSRRHVMQVKWPSLTNDLLYIQRHRN
;
A
#
# COMPACT_ATOMS: atom_id res chain seq x y z
N MET A 1 -2.39 17.57 -11.72
CA MET A 1 -1.67 17.57 -10.43
C MET A 1 -0.89 16.27 -10.37
N PHE A 2 0.44 16.32 -10.54
CA PHE A 2 1.30 15.17 -10.29
C PHE A 2 1.24 14.88 -8.78
N GLY A 3 1.17 13.61 -8.37
CA GLY A 3 1.28 13.30 -6.95
C GLY A 3 2.67 13.68 -6.47
N ASP A 4 2.79 14.84 -5.85
CA ASP A 4 4.01 15.26 -5.18
C ASP A 4 4.08 14.54 -3.84
N ASN A 5 5.03 13.61 -3.71
CA ASN A 5 5.24 12.83 -2.50
C ASN A 5 6.15 13.56 -1.48
N SER A 6 6.57 14.79 -1.77
CA SER A 6 7.47 15.60 -0.92
C SER A 6 6.98 15.73 0.52
N GLU A 7 5.66 15.90 0.71
CA GLU A 7 5.06 16.01 2.04
C GLU A 7 5.13 14.71 2.86
N GLY A 8 5.02 13.54 2.19
CA GLY A 8 5.13 12.24 2.84
C GLY A 8 6.55 12.01 3.37
N PHE A 9 7.55 12.20 2.52
CA PHE A 9 8.95 12.09 2.91
C PHE A 9 9.36 13.08 4.00
N THR A 10 8.85 14.31 3.90
CA THR A 10 9.07 15.33 4.94
C THR A 10 8.46 14.89 6.27
N ASN A 11 7.29 14.25 6.26
CA ASN A 11 6.64 13.73 7.46
C ASN A 11 7.44 12.60 8.11
N GLU A 12 7.94 11.65 7.32
CA GLU A 12 8.82 10.57 7.79
C GLU A 12 10.05 11.12 8.51
N ILE A 13 10.75 12.07 7.87
CA ILE A 13 11.96 12.70 8.43
C ILE A 13 11.64 13.44 9.73
N LYS A 14 10.52 14.17 9.78
CA LYS A 14 10.08 14.86 10.99
C LYS A 14 9.85 13.87 12.14
N ILE A 15 9.19 12.75 11.89
CA ILE A 15 8.95 11.71 12.90
C ILE A 15 10.27 11.12 13.39
N ILE A 16 11.18 10.75 12.49
CA ILE A 16 12.50 10.20 12.85
C ILE A 16 13.26 11.19 13.75
N ASN A 17 13.35 12.45 13.32
CA ASN A 17 14.07 13.49 14.07
C ASN A 17 13.45 13.75 15.44
N TYR A 18 12.12 13.71 15.52
CA TYR A 18 11.39 13.86 16.78
C TYR A 18 11.70 12.73 17.77
N ILE A 19 11.62 11.47 17.33
CA ILE A 19 11.95 10.32 18.18
C ILE A 19 13.41 10.42 18.67
N ASN A 20 14.33 10.74 17.76
CA ASN A 20 15.76 10.82 18.06
C ASN A 20 16.13 12.04 18.93
N SER A 21 15.35 13.12 18.93
CA SER A 21 15.60 14.28 19.79
C SER A 21 15.11 14.02 21.23
N CYS A 22 14.00 13.29 21.39
CA CYS A 22 13.52 12.88 22.71
C CYS A 22 14.45 11.88 23.41
N ARG A 23 15.06 10.93 22.68
CA ARG A 23 15.99 9.88 23.15
C ARG A 23 15.47 8.92 24.24
N SER A 24 14.39 9.26 24.95
CA SER A 24 13.71 8.45 25.94
C SER A 24 12.21 8.45 25.68
N PHE A 25 11.57 7.29 25.93
CA PHE A 25 10.11 7.12 25.82
C PHE A 25 9.34 8.14 26.67
N ASP A 26 9.87 8.47 27.86
CA ASP A 26 9.19 9.35 28.82
C ASP A 26 9.08 10.80 28.35
N LEU A 27 9.93 11.21 27.40
CA LEU A 27 9.95 12.55 26.80
C LEU A 27 9.10 12.67 25.53
N LEU A 28 8.49 11.58 25.06
CA LEU A 28 7.56 11.60 23.94
C LEU A 28 6.21 12.23 24.34
N ASN A 29 5.50 12.75 23.34
CA ASN A 29 4.13 13.20 23.46
C ASN A 29 3.20 11.99 23.64
N GLN A 30 1.97 12.25 24.09
CA GLN A 30 1.04 11.18 24.41
C GLN A 30 0.70 10.31 23.20
N ASN A 31 0.62 10.90 22.01
CA ASN A 31 0.34 10.18 20.77
C ASN A 31 1.41 9.10 20.50
N PHE A 32 2.69 9.46 20.54
CA PHE A 32 3.78 8.50 20.34
C PHE A 32 3.95 7.54 21.51
N LYS A 33 3.67 7.96 22.76
CA LYS A 33 3.65 7.02 23.89
C LYS A 33 2.63 5.91 23.66
N ASN A 34 1.40 6.28 23.29
CA ASN A 34 0.34 5.32 22.99
C ASN A 34 0.70 4.42 21.80
N PHE A 35 1.22 5.01 20.72
CA PHE A 35 1.62 4.28 19.53
C PHE A 35 2.75 3.29 19.80
N LEU A 36 3.81 3.70 20.50
CA LEU A 36 4.95 2.82 20.78
C LEU A 36 4.62 1.74 21.80
N SER A 37 3.80 2.05 22.82
CA SER A 37 3.28 1.02 23.73
C SER A 37 2.49 -0.05 22.96
N PHE A 38 1.67 0.36 21.97
CA PHE A 38 0.99 -0.59 21.08
C PHE A 38 1.97 -1.38 20.20
N LEU A 39 2.96 -0.72 19.60
CA LEU A 39 3.90 -1.34 18.66
C LEU A 39 4.80 -2.41 19.30
N PHE A 40 5.19 -2.19 20.55
CA PHE A 40 6.10 -3.08 21.29
C PHE A 40 5.38 -3.99 22.29
N ASP A 41 4.10 -3.74 22.58
CA ASP A 41 3.29 -4.48 23.55
C ASP A 41 4.00 -4.64 24.91
N ALA A 42 4.59 -3.54 25.39
CA ALA A 42 5.43 -3.56 26.59
C ALA A 42 5.37 -2.22 27.33
N ASN A 43 5.73 -2.25 28.62
CA ASN A 43 6.03 -1.02 29.36
C ASN A 43 7.40 -0.49 28.93
N LEU A 44 7.42 0.70 28.33
CA LEU A 44 8.61 1.28 27.73
C LEU A 44 9.31 2.35 28.58
N THR A 45 8.82 2.62 29.79
CA THR A 45 9.37 3.66 30.68
C THR A 45 10.87 3.43 30.91
N ARG A 46 11.65 4.51 30.89
CA ARG A 46 13.11 4.52 31.05
C ARG A 46 13.94 3.88 29.92
N PHE A 47 13.34 3.27 28.91
CA PHE A 47 14.13 2.79 27.77
C PHE A 47 14.54 3.92 26.84
N SER A 48 15.77 3.81 26.33
CA SER A 48 16.24 4.65 25.23
C SER A 48 15.53 4.27 23.94
N ILE A 49 15.19 5.29 23.15
CA ILE A 49 14.52 5.13 21.86
C ILE A 49 15.38 5.72 20.75
N SER A 50 15.35 5.08 19.58
CA SER A 50 15.90 5.65 18.36
C SER A 50 15.06 5.24 17.15
N ALA A 51 15.13 6.05 16.09
CA ALA A 51 14.48 5.78 14.82
C ALA A 51 15.44 6.06 13.66
N TYR A 52 15.26 5.33 12.57
CA TYR A 52 16.04 5.50 11.35
C TYR A 52 15.22 5.21 10.11
N LYS A 53 15.67 5.72 8.96
CA LYS A 53 15.12 5.35 7.66
C LYS A 53 15.82 4.06 7.19
N PRO A 54 15.10 2.95 6.97
CA PRO A 54 15.68 1.74 6.41
C PRO A 54 16.38 2.00 5.08
N LYS A 55 17.49 1.28 4.83
CA LYS A 55 18.26 1.43 3.59
C LYS A 55 17.59 0.67 2.44
N GLY A 56 17.70 1.19 1.23
CA GLY A 56 17.17 0.59 0.02
C GLY A 56 15.71 0.96 -0.28
N GLN A 57 15.16 0.38 -1.34
CA GLN A 57 13.76 0.58 -1.76
C GLN A 57 12.83 -0.44 -1.07
N VAL A 58 12.86 -0.45 0.26
CA VAL A 58 12.05 -1.37 1.08
C VAL A 58 10.70 -0.74 1.46
N LYS A 59 9.74 -1.56 1.92
CA LYS A 59 8.41 -1.09 2.31
C LYS A 59 8.34 -0.26 3.59
N PRO A 60 9.06 -0.60 4.66
CA PRO A 60 9.01 0.21 5.86
C PRO A 60 9.63 1.57 5.63
N ASP A 61 8.91 2.59 6.09
CA ASP A 61 9.34 3.97 5.98
C ASP A 61 10.26 4.34 7.16
N ILE A 62 10.03 3.72 8.34
CA ILE A 62 10.79 3.95 9.57
C ILE A 62 11.08 2.62 10.28
N GLY A 63 12.32 2.42 10.73
CA GLY A 63 12.68 1.45 11.76
C GLY A 63 12.82 2.14 13.11
N ILE A 64 12.16 1.62 14.14
CA ILE A 64 12.20 2.14 15.51
C ILE A 64 12.82 1.09 16.42
N THR A 65 13.84 1.47 17.18
CA THR A 65 14.56 0.57 18.08
C THR A 65 14.38 1.00 19.53
N ILE A 66 13.93 0.06 20.37
CA ILE A 66 13.80 0.23 21.81
C ILE A 66 14.34 -1.03 22.48
N ASN A 67 15.26 -0.86 23.44
CA ASN A 67 15.89 -1.98 24.15
C ASN A 67 16.46 -3.08 23.22
N GLY A 68 17.11 -2.67 22.13
CA GLY A 68 17.70 -3.60 21.15
C GLY A 68 16.71 -4.31 20.21
N ILE A 69 15.39 -4.13 20.40
CA ILE A 69 14.37 -4.68 19.52
C ILE A 69 13.99 -3.61 18.49
N THR A 70 14.04 -3.96 17.21
CA THR A 70 13.59 -3.09 16.12
C THR A 70 12.21 -3.52 15.62
N LYS A 71 11.33 -2.53 15.46
CA LYS A 71 10.02 -2.67 14.82
C LYS A 71 9.93 -1.73 13.61
N PHE A 72 9.22 -2.17 12.59
CA PHE A 72 9.16 -1.49 11.29
C PHE A 72 7.77 -0.93 11.02
N VAL A 73 7.73 0.33 10.60
CA VAL A 73 6.48 1.09 10.44
C VAL A 73 6.39 1.61 9.01
N SER A 74 5.23 1.42 8.37
CA SER A 74 4.90 2.19 7.17
C SER A 74 4.10 3.43 7.56
N VAL A 75 4.62 4.59 7.18
CA VAL A 75 4.04 5.89 7.47
C VAL A 75 3.27 6.38 6.26
N LYS A 76 2.02 6.78 6.48
CA LYS A 76 1.15 7.37 5.49
C LYS A 76 0.68 8.74 5.96
N LYS A 77 0.42 9.63 5.01
CA LYS A 77 -0.13 10.97 5.28
C LYS A 77 -1.01 11.42 4.12
N GLY A 78 -2.05 12.19 4.44
CA GLY A 78 -2.94 12.80 3.44
C GLY A 78 -3.90 11.80 2.80
N SER A 79 -4.48 12.22 1.68
CA SER A 79 -5.54 11.49 0.94
C SER A 79 -5.03 10.75 -0.30
N GLY A 80 -3.76 10.94 -0.68
CA GLY A 80 -3.19 10.37 -1.91
C GLY A 80 -3.14 8.84 -1.94
N ASN A 81 -3.16 8.20 -0.76
CA ASN A 81 -3.44 6.79 -0.47
C ASN A 81 -2.87 5.76 -1.46
N SER A 82 -1.75 6.04 -2.12
CA SER A 82 -1.05 5.10 -2.99
C SER A 82 -0.15 4.24 -2.12
N VAL A 83 -0.36 2.93 -2.16
CA VAL A 83 0.30 1.99 -1.24
C VAL A 83 1.31 1.10 -1.93
N HIS A 84 1.20 0.95 -3.25
CA HIS A 84 2.15 0.17 -4.04
C HIS A 84 2.23 0.65 -5.49
N GLN A 85 3.42 0.58 -6.07
CA GLN A 85 3.67 0.78 -7.49
C GLN A 85 4.78 -0.17 -7.93
N GLU A 86 4.61 -0.81 -9.08
CA GLU A 86 5.64 -1.66 -9.69
C GLU A 86 5.38 -1.81 -11.20
N PRO A 87 6.39 -2.25 -11.99
CA PRO A 87 6.16 -2.60 -13.38
C PRO A 87 5.09 -3.68 -13.52
N LEU A 88 4.21 -3.56 -14.52
CA LEU A 88 3.15 -4.56 -14.77
C LEU A 88 3.73 -5.96 -14.97
N THR A 89 4.90 -6.08 -15.60
CA THR A 89 5.57 -7.36 -15.85
C THR A 89 5.99 -8.07 -14.56
N VAL A 90 6.41 -7.31 -13.54
CA VAL A 90 6.75 -7.86 -12.22
C VAL A 90 5.49 -8.38 -11.54
N PHE A 91 4.38 -7.63 -11.62
CA PHE A 91 3.11 -8.05 -11.07
C PHE A 91 2.53 -9.27 -11.81
N GLU A 92 2.63 -9.32 -13.13
CA GLU A 92 2.22 -10.45 -13.97
C GLU A 92 2.93 -11.73 -13.52
N SER A 93 4.26 -11.71 -13.38
CA SER A 93 5.03 -12.87 -12.89
C SER A 93 4.58 -13.33 -11.51
N PHE A 94 4.24 -12.40 -10.62
CA PHE A 94 3.68 -12.73 -9.30
C PHE A 94 2.31 -13.41 -9.42
N LEU A 95 1.41 -12.91 -10.27
CA LEU A 95 0.08 -13.52 -10.47
C LEU A 95 0.19 -14.94 -11.07
N VAL A 96 1.11 -15.14 -12.01
CA VAL A 96 1.40 -16.47 -12.59
C VAL A 96 1.91 -17.42 -11.51
N ALA A 97 2.89 -16.99 -10.70
CA ALA A 97 3.41 -17.80 -9.60
C ALA A 97 2.34 -18.14 -8.55
N ALA A 98 1.38 -17.22 -8.34
CA ALA A 98 0.23 -17.43 -7.47
C ALA A 98 -0.90 -18.25 -8.11
N SER A 99 -0.68 -18.84 -9.30
CA SER A 99 -1.64 -19.68 -10.03
C SER A 99 -2.97 -18.98 -10.35
N VAL A 100 -2.93 -17.66 -10.60
CA VAL A 100 -4.11 -16.94 -11.09
C VAL A 100 -4.49 -17.44 -12.49
N PRO A 101 -5.79 -17.63 -12.78
CA PRO A 101 -6.25 -18.06 -14.09
C PRO A 101 -5.69 -17.18 -15.22
N PRO A 102 -5.11 -17.77 -16.29
CA PRO A 102 -4.51 -17.01 -17.39
C PRO A 102 -5.44 -15.98 -18.03
N ASN A 103 -6.74 -16.29 -18.12
CA ASN A 103 -7.73 -15.35 -18.65
C ASN A 103 -7.81 -14.05 -17.83
N SER A 104 -7.78 -14.13 -16.50
CA SER A 104 -7.82 -12.95 -15.63
C SER A 104 -6.55 -12.11 -15.73
N ILE A 105 -5.39 -12.74 -15.97
CA ILE A 105 -4.13 -12.03 -16.27
C ILE A 105 -4.23 -11.31 -17.62
N THR A 106 -4.75 -11.99 -18.65
CA THR A 106 -5.00 -11.38 -19.97
C THR A 106 -5.94 -10.18 -19.87
N TYR A 107 -7.06 -10.32 -19.17
CA TYR A 107 -8.02 -9.23 -18.96
C TYR A 107 -7.41 -8.06 -18.18
N LEU A 108 -6.53 -8.34 -17.22
CA LEU A 108 -5.80 -7.30 -16.50
C LEU A 108 -4.89 -6.50 -17.43
N LYS A 109 -4.21 -7.17 -18.38
CA LYS A 109 -3.33 -6.54 -19.36
C LYS A 109 -4.12 -5.70 -20.36
N GLU A 110 -5.23 -6.23 -20.88
CA GLU A 110 -6.16 -5.47 -21.73
C GLU A 110 -6.69 -4.23 -21.01
N PHE A 111 -7.11 -4.38 -19.74
CA PHE A 111 -7.51 -3.26 -18.92
C PHE A 111 -6.35 -2.28 -18.72
N HIS A 112 -5.15 -2.76 -18.38
CA HIS A 112 -4.01 -1.89 -18.08
C HIS A 112 -3.66 -0.99 -19.27
N TYR A 113 -3.56 -1.56 -20.46
CA TYR A 113 -3.17 -0.79 -21.63
C TYR A 113 -4.33 0.00 -22.24
N GLY A 114 -5.54 -0.58 -22.25
CA GLY A 114 -6.73 0.05 -22.79
C GLY A 114 -6.60 0.44 -24.26
N ASP A 115 -5.74 -0.22 -25.03
CA ASP A 115 -5.47 0.07 -26.45
C ASP A 115 -5.87 -1.09 -27.37
N GLY A 116 -6.60 -2.08 -26.86
CA GLY A 116 -6.96 -3.29 -27.61
C GLY A 116 -5.84 -4.33 -27.70
N SER A 117 -4.72 -4.15 -26.99
CA SER A 117 -3.64 -5.12 -26.89
C SER A 117 -3.40 -5.57 -25.44
N THR A 118 -2.53 -6.57 -25.27
CA THR A 118 -2.04 -7.02 -23.95
C THR A 118 -0.58 -6.61 -23.69
N ASN A 119 0.05 -5.87 -24.59
CA ASN A 119 1.47 -5.50 -24.52
C ASN A 119 1.74 -3.99 -24.69
N GLY A 120 0.69 -3.19 -24.90
CA GLY A 120 0.80 -1.74 -25.05
C GLY A 120 1.07 -1.26 -26.47
N ASN A 121 1.05 -2.15 -27.46
CA ASN A 121 1.29 -1.84 -28.88
C ASN A 121 -0.01 -1.85 -29.70
N GLY A 122 -1.15 -1.64 -29.05
CA GLY A 122 -2.45 -1.59 -29.69
C GLY A 122 -2.73 -0.26 -30.40
N GLY A 123 -4.01 0.00 -30.63
CA GLY A 123 -4.52 1.21 -31.27
C GLY A 123 -4.82 2.36 -30.29
N PRO A 124 -5.85 3.18 -30.57
CA PRO A 124 -6.24 4.29 -29.71
C PRO A 124 -6.55 3.85 -28.28
N ARG A 125 -5.96 4.55 -27.31
CA ARG A 125 -6.11 4.27 -25.88
C ARG A 125 -7.43 4.84 -25.33
N ILE A 126 -8.14 4.03 -24.54
CA ILE A 126 -9.32 4.44 -23.78
C ILE A 126 -9.03 4.54 -22.28
N ASN A 127 -9.78 5.37 -21.57
CA ASN A 127 -9.67 5.52 -20.12
C ASN A 127 -10.22 4.29 -19.37
N ALA A 128 -9.93 4.22 -18.07
CA ALA A 128 -10.28 3.06 -17.24
C ALA A 128 -11.79 2.84 -17.13
N THR A 129 -12.54 3.92 -16.89
CA THR A 129 -14.00 3.91 -16.77
C THR A 129 -14.65 3.40 -18.05
N THR A 130 -14.24 3.91 -19.22
CA THR A 130 -14.75 3.46 -20.51
C THR A 130 -14.46 1.98 -20.75
N TRP A 131 -13.24 1.52 -20.44
CA TRP A 131 -12.91 0.10 -20.61
C TRP A 131 -13.79 -0.79 -19.72
N GLN A 132 -13.98 -0.42 -18.46
CA GLN A 132 -14.79 -1.17 -17.49
C GLN A 132 -16.26 -1.23 -17.90
N ALA A 133 -16.83 -0.11 -18.35
CA ALA A 133 -18.20 -0.04 -18.85
C ALA A 133 -18.42 -0.96 -20.07
N ASN A 134 -17.42 -1.07 -20.95
CA ASN A 134 -17.50 -1.93 -22.13
C ASN A 134 -17.21 -3.42 -21.83
N ASN A 135 -16.60 -3.74 -20.69
CA ASN A 135 -16.15 -5.09 -20.36
C ASN A 135 -16.58 -5.56 -18.95
N PRO A 136 -17.86 -5.41 -18.54
CA PRO A 136 -18.29 -5.67 -17.17
C PRO A 136 -18.05 -7.14 -16.75
N GLN A 137 -18.25 -8.09 -17.67
CA GLN A 137 -18.04 -9.52 -17.40
C GLN A 137 -16.55 -9.86 -17.15
N LYS A 138 -15.63 -9.21 -17.89
CA LYS A 138 -14.18 -9.38 -17.65
C LYS A 138 -13.77 -8.80 -16.30
N VAL A 139 -14.34 -7.65 -15.92
CA VAL A 139 -14.07 -7.05 -14.60
C VAL A 139 -14.61 -7.93 -13.48
N PHE A 140 -15.83 -8.44 -13.62
CA PHE A 140 -16.41 -9.39 -12.67
C PHE A 140 -15.54 -10.63 -12.49
N GLN A 141 -15.11 -11.24 -13.60
CA GLN A 141 -14.25 -12.41 -13.62
C GLN A 141 -12.89 -12.14 -12.93
N MET A 142 -12.24 -11.02 -13.27
CA MET A 142 -11.00 -10.61 -12.59
C MET A 142 -11.21 -10.41 -11.09
N ASN A 143 -12.23 -9.66 -10.69
CA ASN A 143 -12.49 -9.40 -9.28
C ASN A 143 -12.78 -10.69 -8.51
N ARG A 144 -13.56 -11.62 -9.08
CA ARG A 144 -13.79 -12.93 -8.47
C ARG A 144 -12.48 -13.69 -8.23
N ASP A 145 -11.62 -13.76 -9.24
CA ASP A 145 -10.37 -14.53 -9.15
C ASP A 145 -9.33 -13.84 -8.24
N PHE A 146 -9.25 -12.51 -8.28
CA PHE A 146 -8.33 -11.73 -7.46
C PHE A 146 -8.72 -11.66 -5.98
N ASN A 147 -10.01 -11.85 -5.66
CA ASN A 147 -10.54 -11.76 -4.30
C ASN A 147 -10.68 -13.12 -3.61
N ASN A 148 -9.95 -14.15 -4.06
CA ASN A 148 -9.73 -15.36 -3.29
C ASN A 148 -8.94 -15.03 -1.99
N PRO A 149 -9.36 -15.52 -0.81
CA PRO A 149 -8.70 -15.18 0.47
C PRO A 149 -7.19 -15.47 0.52
N TYR A 150 -6.72 -16.59 -0.04
CA TYR A 150 -5.31 -16.95 -0.06
C TYR A 150 -4.50 -15.98 -0.92
N LEU A 151 -5.03 -15.64 -2.10
CA LEU A 151 -4.40 -14.67 -2.99
C LEU A 151 -4.42 -13.26 -2.38
N LEU A 152 -5.54 -12.85 -1.76
CA LEU A 152 -5.65 -11.56 -1.08
C LEU A 152 -4.59 -11.41 0.02
N GLN A 153 -4.38 -12.44 0.85
CA GLN A 153 -3.33 -12.38 1.87
C GLN A 153 -1.94 -12.17 1.25
N ALA A 154 -1.62 -12.87 0.16
CA ALA A 154 -0.36 -12.70 -0.55
C ALA A 154 -0.23 -11.28 -1.16
N LEU A 155 -1.31 -10.77 -1.75
CA LEU A 155 -1.38 -9.41 -2.31
C LEU A 155 -1.21 -8.34 -1.22
N PHE A 156 -1.87 -8.47 -0.07
CA PHE A 156 -1.73 -7.52 1.03
C PHE A 156 -0.31 -7.50 1.58
N ASN A 157 0.31 -8.68 1.74
CA ASN A 157 1.72 -8.77 2.11
C ASN A 157 2.62 -8.05 1.10
N LYS A 158 2.46 -8.31 -0.19
CA LYS A 158 3.23 -7.65 -1.25
C LYS A 158 3.00 -6.13 -1.28
N PHE A 159 1.75 -5.70 -1.18
CA PHE A 159 1.40 -4.29 -1.36
C PHE A 159 1.74 -3.42 -0.15
N LEU A 160 1.39 -3.91 1.05
CA LEU A 160 1.38 -3.10 2.26
C LEU A 160 2.58 -3.38 3.18
N PHE A 161 3.14 -4.60 3.18
CA PHE A 161 4.02 -5.03 4.28
C PHE A 161 5.44 -5.45 3.89
N ILE A 162 5.63 -6.09 2.73
CA ILE A 162 6.91 -6.69 2.33
C ILE A 162 7.49 -5.99 1.10
N GLY A 163 6.66 -5.79 0.07
CA GLY A 163 7.10 -5.24 -1.21
C GLY A 163 7.48 -6.33 -2.21
N ASN A 164 8.43 -6.01 -3.08
CA ASN A 164 8.93 -6.90 -4.14
C ASN A 164 10.45 -7.17 -4.03
N ILE A 165 11.07 -6.75 -2.92
CA ILE A 165 12.49 -6.96 -2.66
C ILE A 165 12.66 -8.20 -1.76
N PRO A 166 13.45 -9.21 -2.17
CA PRO A 166 13.78 -10.35 -1.33
C PRO A 166 14.43 -9.93 -0.01
N ASP A 167 14.14 -10.66 1.07
CA ASP A 167 14.71 -10.46 2.41
C ASP A 167 14.55 -9.04 2.99
N ALA A 168 13.61 -8.27 2.44
CA ALA A 168 13.30 -6.95 2.94
C ALA A 168 12.64 -7.02 4.33
N PRO A 169 12.89 -6.03 5.21
CA PRO A 169 12.20 -5.96 6.48
C PRO A 169 10.68 -5.83 6.28
N ILE A 170 9.93 -6.52 7.14
CA ILE A 170 8.47 -6.57 7.06
C ILE A 170 7.88 -5.48 7.95
N VAL A 171 6.94 -4.71 7.43
CA VAL A 171 6.18 -3.72 8.22
C VAL A 171 5.32 -4.43 9.27
N ASP A 172 5.51 -4.04 10.53
CA ASP A 172 4.71 -4.51 11.67
C ASP A 172 3.39 -3.75 11.79
N VAL A 173 3.42 -2.43 11.54
CA VAL A 173 2.28 -1.52 11.76
C VAL A 173 2.20 -0.47 10.67
N ILE A 174 0.98 -0.14 10.24
CA ILE A 174 0.70 1.04 9.43
C ILE A 174 0.38 2.19 10.38
N TYR A 175 1.05 3.33 10.22
CA TYR A 175 0.79 4.58 10.93
C TYR A 175 0.35 5.65 9.93
N HIS A 176 -0.86 6.19 10.09
CA HIS A 176 -1.39 7.27 9.26
C HIS A 176 -1.54 8.54 10.11
N GLY A 177 -0.68 9.53 9.90
CA GLY A 177 -0.71 10.73 10.74
C GLY A 177 0.58 11.56 10.72
N THR A 178 0.67 12.47 11.68
CA THR A 178 1.83 13.33 11.93
C THR A 178 2.42 13.05 13.31
N ILE A 179 3.25 13.94 13.85
CA ILE A 179 3.80 13.73 15.20
C ILE A 179 2.72 13.82 16.29
N ASN A 180 1.75 14.71 16.09
CA ASN A 180 0.80 15.10 17.14
C ASN A 180 -0.46 14.24 17.17
N GLU A 181 -0.78 13.58 16.06
CA GLU A 181 -1.97 12.78 15.89
C GLU A 181 -1.71 11.66 14.88
N GLY A 182 -2.29 10.49 15.11
CA GLY A 182 -2.25 9.40 14.16
C GLY A 182 -3.24 8.30 14.45
N LEU A 183 -3.51 7.53 13.40
CA LEU A 183 -4.24 6.27 13.44
C LEU A 183 -3.26 5.15 13.13
N TRP A 184 -3.40 4.02 13.78
CA TRP A 184 -2.52 2.88 13.52
C TRP A 184 -3.23 1.56 13.65
N ALA A 185 -2.74 0.59 12.89
CA ALA A 185 -3.18 -0.79 12.97
C ALA A 185 -2.03 -1.74 12.67
N SER A 186 -1.96 -2.83 13.42
CA SER A 186 -0.97 -3.88 13.17
C SER A 186 -1.25 -4.56 11.83
N ARG A 187 -0.21 -5.21 11.31
CA ARG A 187 -0.33 -6.02 10.09
C ARG A 187 -1.45 -7.06 10.20
N SER A 188 -1.56 -7.73 11.35
CA SER A 188 -2.61 -8.74 11.55
C SER A 188 -4.01 -8.13 11.56
N GLU A 189 -4.19 -6.97 12.21
CA GLU A 189 -5.46 -6.26 12.22
C GLU A 189 -5.88 -5.80 10.82
N VAL A 190 -4.95 -5.21 10.06
CA VAL A 190 -5.21 -4.74 8.70
C VAL A 190 -5.56 -5.91 7.77
N ILE A 191 -4.81 -7.01 7.82
CA ILE A 191 -5.09 -8.19 6.99
C ILE A 191 -6.45 -8.78 7.36
N SER A 192 -6.74 -8.96 8.65
CA SER A 192 -8.00 -9.52 9.11
C SER A 192 -9.18 -8.66 8.68
N TYR A 193 -9.06 -7.35 8.84
CA TYR A 193 -10.06 -6.39 8.39
C TYR A 193 -10.30 -6.48 6.89
N LEU A 194 -9.25 -6.38 6.06
CA LEU A 194 -9.40 -6.39 4.61
C LEU A 194 -9.95 -7.74 4.10
N LEU A 195 -9.61 -8.86 4.72
CA LEU A 195 -10.18 -10.17 4.38
C LEU A 195 -11.67 -10.30 4.75
N SER A 196 -12.13 -9.57 5.76
CA SER A 196 -13.55 -9.58 6.18
C SER A 196 -14.46 -8.76 5.27
N VAL A 197 -13.90 -7.88 4.44
CA VAL A 197 -14.69 -6.99 3.58
C VAL A 197 -15.22 -7.73 2.36
N ASN A 198 -16.54 -7.70 2.19
CA ASN A 198 -17.18 -8.04 0.92
C ASN A 198 -17.31 -6.79 0.05
N ASN A 199 -16.52 -6.70 -1.04
CA ASN A 199 -16.56 -5.57 -1.97
C ASN A 199 -17.26 -5.96 -3.28
N THR A 200 -18.34 -5.24 -3.62
CA THR A 200 -19.11 -5.45 -4.85
C THR A 200 -18.86 -4.37 -5.90
N ALA A 201 -17.77 -3.61 -5.77
CA ALA A 201 -17.46 -2.52 -6.68
C ALA A 201 -17.13 -3.03 -8.10
N THR A 202 -17.48 -2.22 -9.10
CA THR A 202 -17.31 -2.54 -10.52
C THR A 202 -15.98 -2.10 -11.10
N ASN A 203 -15.08 -1.54 -10.28
CA ASN A 203 -13.69 -1.32 -10.65
C ASN A 203 -12.83 -2.55 -10.32
N VAL A 204 -11.66 -2.67 -10.95
CA VAL A 204 -10.69 -3.73 -10.61
C VAL A 204 -10.14 -3.48 -9.20
N HIS A 205 -10.25 -4.47 -8.32
CA HIS A 205 -9.91 -4.30 -6.89
C HIS A 205 -9.42 -5.59 -6.22
N PHE A 206 -8.78 -5.40 -5.06
CA PHE A 206 -8.34 -6.41 -4.11
C PHE A 206 -8.87 -6.02 -2.73
N SER A 207 -10.01 -6.57 -2.32
CA SER A 207 -10.82 -6.08 -1.21
C SER A 207 -11.06 -4.57 -1.38
N LYS A 208 -10.69 -3.73 -0.41
CA LYS A 208 -10.79 -2.27 -0.48
C LYS A 208 -9.65 -1.58 -1.24
N LEU A 209 -8.65 -2.33 -1.68
CA LEU A 209 -7.55 -1.79 -2.49
C LEU A 209 -7.98 -1.75 -3.95
N THR A 210 -7.66 -0.68 -4.66
CA THR A 210 -8.05 -0.50 -6.07
C THR A 210 -6.82 -0.58 -6.96
N TYR A 211 -6.93 -1.33 -8.04
CA TYR A 211 -5.91 -1.41 -9.07
C TYR A 211 -6.08 -0.26 -10.05
N GLN A 212 -4.98 0.43 -10.37
CA GLN A 212 -4.92 1.53 -11.32
C GLN A 212 -3.66 1.41 -12.17
N VAL A 213 -3.70 2.03 -13.35
CA VAL A 213 -2.50 2.27 -14.17
C VAL A 213 -1.95 3.61 -13.75
N TRP A 214 -0.63 3.73 -13.54
CA TRP A 214 -0.06 4.98 -13.04
C TRP A 214 -0.38 6.15 -13.97
N ASN A 215 -0.23 5.96 -15.27
CA ASN A 215 -0.80 6.84 -16.29
C ASN A 215 -0.87 6.08 -17.62
N ARG A 216 -2.08 5.91 -18.19
CA ARG A 216 -2.24 5.27 -19.52
C ARG A 216 -1.65 6.09 -20.67
N ASN A 217 -1.27 7.34 -20.43
CA ASN A 217 -0.74 8.27 -21.42
C ASN A 217 -1.73 8.51 -22.58
N LEU A 218 -2.98 8.85 -22.26
CA LEU A 218 -4.06 9.02 -23.25
C LEU A 218 -3.76 10.11 -24.28
N ASN A 219 -2.97 11.11 -23.92
CA ASN A 219 -2.54 12.22 -24.78
C ASN A 219 -1.22 11.95 -25.52
N TYR A 220 -0.67 10.73 -25.44
CA TYR A 220 0.57 10.33 -26.09
C TYR A 220 1.79 11.20 -25.73
N ASN A 221 1.80 11.81 -24.54
CA ASN A 221 2.93 12.61 -24.08
C ASN A 221 4.18 11.72 -23.90
N PRO A 222 5.29 11.99 -24.61
CA PRO A 222 6.51 11.18 -24.51
C PRO A 222 7.10 11.17 -23.10
N ASN A 223 6.97 12.28 -22.36
CA ASN A 223 7.54 12.44 -21.01
C ASN A 223 6.84 11.57 -19.94
N THR A 224 5.64 11.07 -20.23
CA THR A 224 4.87 10.20 -19.33
C THR A 224 4.59 8.82 -19.94
N SER A 225 5.19 8.52 -21.09
CA SER A 225 4.97 7.28 -21.84
C SER A 225 5.32 6.04 -21.02
N SER A 226 6.46 6.03 -20.34
CA SER A 226 6.91 4.90 -19.51
C SER A 226 5.97 4.56 -18.36
N ARG A 227 5.20 5.54 -17.85
CA ARG A 227 4.25 5.35 -16.75
C ARG A 227 3.09 4.42 -17.09
N ARG A 228 2.85 4.17 -18.39
CA ARG A 228 1.81 3.26 -18.87
C ARG A 228 2.14 1.78 -18.69
N HIS A 229 3.37 1.46 -18.28
CA HIS A 229 3.82 0.10 -17.99
C HIS A 229 3.91 -0.16 -16.48
N VAL A 230 3.43 0.78 -15.67
CA VAL A 230 3.54 0.75 -14.21
C VAL A 230 2.14 0.68 -13.62
N MET A 231 1.89 -0.35 -12.83
CA MET A 231 0.66 -0.47 -12.05
C MET A 231 0.78 0.33 -10.76
N GLN A 232 -0.37 0.73 -10.22
CA GLN A 232 -0.50 1.40 -8.94
C GLN A 232 -1.67 0.80 -8.17
N VAL A 233 -1.46 0.51 -6.89
CA VAL A 233 -2.52 0.12 -5.96
C VAL A 233 -2.78 1.29 -5.03
N LYS A 234 -4.05 1.64 -4.87
CA LYS A 234 -4.52 2.67 -3.95
C LYS A 234 -5.43 2.10 -2.89
N TRP A 235 -5.43 2.72 -1.72
CA TRP A 235 -6.33 2.43 -0.62
C TRP A 235 -7.18 3.67 -0.26
N PRO A 236 -8.19 4.02 -1.09
CA PRO A 236 -8.90 5.30 -0.94
C PRO A 236 -9.49 5.55 0.44
N SER A 237 -9.92 4.48 1.12
CA SER A 237 -10.55 4.50 2.43
C SER A 237 -9.60 4.32 3.63
N LEU A 238 -8.27 4.38 3.44
CA LEU A 238 -7.27 4.10 4.49
C LEU A 238 -7.63 4.72 5.86
N THR A 239 -7.89 6.02 5.92
CA THR A 239 -8.22 6.72 7.16
C THR A 239 -9.45 6.13 7.86
N ASN A 240 -10.54 5.94 7.10
CA ASN A 240 -11.80 5.42 7.64
C ASN A 240 -11.67 3.97 8.08
N ASP A 241 -10.87 3.19 7.35
CA ASP A 241 -10.63 1.79 7.65
C ASP A 241 -9.77 1.65 8.91
N LEU A 242 -8.72 2.48 9.08
CA LEU A 242 -7.94 2.52 10.32
C LEU A 242 -8.77 3.00 11.52
N LEU A 243 -9.64 4.00 11.34
CA LEU A 243 -10.59 4.42 12.37
C LEU A 243 -11.51 3.27 12.79
N TYR A 244 -12.02 2.52 11.81
CA TYR A 244 -12.86 1.36 12.09
C TYR A 244 -12.09 0.30 12.87
N ILE A 245 -10.90 -0.09 12.40
CA ILE A 245 -10.05 -1.08 13.07
C ILE A 245 -9.78 -0.67 14.52
N GLN A 246 -9.34 0.57 14.75
CA GLN A 246 -9.00 1.05 16.08
C GLN A 246 -10.20 1.08 17.04
N ARG A 247 -11.42 1.36 16.54
CA ARG A 247 -12.66 1.34 17.35
C ARG A 247 -13.13 -0.05 17.72
N HIS A 248 -12.74 -1.07 16.96
CA HIS A 248 -13.14 -2.46 17.17
C HIS A 248 -11.93 -3.32 17.60
N ARG A 249 -10.86 -2.67 18.04
CA ARG A 249 -9.71 -3.32 18.69
C ARG A 249 -10.15 -3.71 20.10
N ASN A 250 -10.16 -5.02 20.36
CA ASN A 250 -10.43 -5.57 21.68
C ASN A 250 -9.32 -5.20 22.66
#